data_AF-A0A952DT96-F1
#
_entry.id   AF-A0A952DT96-F1
#
_cell.length_a   1.000
_cell.length_b   1.000
_cell.length_c   1.000
_cell.angle_alpha   90.00
_cell.angle_beta   90.00
_cell.angle_gamma   90.00
#
_symmetry.space_group_name_H-M   'P 1'
#
loop_
_entity.id
_entity.type
_entity.pdbx_description
1 polymer ?
#
loop_
_entity_poly.entity_id
_entity_poly.type
_entity_poly.pdbx_seq_one_letter_code
_entity_poly.pdbx_strand_id
1 'polypeptide(L)'
;MAILNFQKPDKIVLQKVTDFEGQFEFRPLEPGYGLTIGNALRRVLLNSLEGYAITGIKIEGVEHEFATIKGITEDVTEIILNLKQVRFKKKVEHEVNSEKLTLSIKGNTEFNAGHIADASLSYEVMNPELVICTMDNTAKLDIELTIVKGRGYIPSEDNKLKDAPAGFIAIDSIHTPIKNVKYSIENYRVEQRTDFEKLILEVATDGTIHPEEAVKQASRILIQHLMIITDENITFDNKEDKKEDVVDEQVLQLRKVLKTPLEDLDLSVRAFNCLKAAKINSLSELVQYEQEDLMKFRNFGQKSLSEIEQVLTERGLNFGMDLVKLGLDNLDN
;
A
#
# COMPACT_ATOMS: atom_id res chain seq x y z
N MET A 1 -5.63 -37.11 0.31
CA MET A 1 -7.07 -36.92 0.07
C MET A 1 -7.19 -36.43 -1.36
N ALA A 2 -7.70 -37.24 -2.29
CA ALA A 2 -7.90 -36.78 -3.66
C ALA A 2 -8.95 -35.66 -3.59
N ILE A 3 -8.53 -34.43 -3.84
CA ILE A 3 -9.44 -33.30 -4.01
C ILE A 3 -10.37 -33.74 -5.14
N LEU A 4 -11.65 -33.96 -4.84
CA LEU A 4 -12.69 -34.15 -5.85
C LEU A 4 -12.43 -33.11 -6.95
N ASN A 5 -12.30 -33.55 -8.21
CA ASN A 5 -12.01 -32.64 -9.33
C ASN A 5 -13.11 -31.57 -9.37
N PHE A 6 -12.78 -30.40 -8.84
CA PHE A 6 -13.66 -29.25 -8.83
C PHE A 6 -13.85 -28.81 -10.28
N GLN A 7 -15.09 -28.81 -10.77
CA GLN A 7 -15.33 -28.41 -12.15
C GLN A 7 -15.08 -26.90 -12.26
N LYS A 8 -13.96 -26.54 -12.88
CA LYS A 8 -13.62 -25.13 -13.15
C LYS A 8 -14.22 -24.72 -14.49
N PRO A 9 -14.72 -23.47 -14.62
CA PRO A 9 -15.13 -22.95 -15.90
C PRO A 9 -13.90 -22.83 -16.81
N ASP A 10 -13.92 -23.49 -17.96
CA ASP A 10 -12.78 -23.49 -18.90
C ASP A 10 -12.60 -22.14 -19.59
N LYS A 11 -13.70 -21.42 -19.83
CA LYS A 11 -13.73 -20.12 -20.51
C LYS A 11 -14.90 -19.25 -20.03
N ILE A 12 -14.66 -17.94 -19.93
CA ILE A 12 -15.72 -16.94 -19.77
C ILE A 12 -16.25 -16.60 -21.16
N VAL A 13 -17.56 -16.69 -21.36
CA VAL A 13 -18.20 -16.36 -22.64
C VAL A 13 -18.68 -14.92 -22.60
N LEU A 14 -18.23 -14.11 -23.56
CA LEU A 14 -18.71 -12.74 -23.77
C LEU A 14 -19.98 -12.82 -24.62
N GLN A 15 -21.14 -12.48 -24.05
CA GLN A 15 -22.42 -12.52 -24.79
C GLN A 15 -22.67 -11.22 -25.55
N LYS A 16 -22.47 -10.09 -24.86
CA LYS A 16 -22.67 -8.74 -25.40
C LYS A 16 -21.56 -7.85 -24.87
N VAL A 17 -20.91 -7.13 -25.76
CA VAL A 17 -19.89 -6.15 -25.41
C VAL A 17 -20.11 -4.94 -26.29
N THR A 18 -20.37 -3.81 -25.64
CA THR A 18 -20.24 -2.47 -26.20
C THR A 18 -19.13 -1.76 -25.44
N ASP A 19 -18.75 -0.57 -25.90
CA ASP A 19 -17.71 0.21 -25.23
C ASP A 19 -18.09 0.61 -23.78
N PHE A 20 -19.38 0.58 -23.45
CA PHE A 20 -19.93 1.01 -22.15
C PHE A 20 -20.60 -0.11 -21.36
N GLU A 21 -21.05 -1.19 -22.00
CA GLU A 21 -21.78 -2.28 -21.34
C GLU A 21 -21.24 -3.65 -21.75
N GLY A 22 -21.04 -4.53 -20.77
CA GLY A 22 -20.55 -5.89 -20.99
C GLY A 22 -21.39 -6.92 -20.24
N GLN A 23 -21.76 -7.99 -20.92
CA GLN A 23 -22.41 -9.17 -20.35
C GLN A 23 -21.49 -10.38 -20.44
N PHE A 24 -21.10 -10.90 -19.28
CA PHE A 24 -20.15 -12.00 -19.10
C PHE A 24 -20.86 -13.21 -18.54
N GLU A 25 -20.61 -14.37 -19.12
CA GLU A 25 -21.18 -15.64 -18.70
C GLU A 25 -20.08 -16.56 -18.17
N PHE A 26 -20.22 -16.97 -16.90
CA PHE A 26 -19.35 -17.93 -16.22
C PHE A 26 -20.09 -19.26 -16.09
N ARG A 27 -19.56 -20.29 -16.75
CA ARG A 27 -20.09 -21.66 -16.72
C ARG A 27 -19.02 -22.69 -17.09
N PRO A 28 -19.14 -23.95 -16.63
CA PRO A 28 -19.99 -24.39 -15.52
C PRO A 28 -19.41 -23.98 -14.16
N LEU A 29 -20.28 -23.67 -13.19
CA LEU A 29 -19.93 -23.44 -11.79
C LEU A 29 -20.59 -24.48 -10.89
N GLU A 30 -19.91 -24.89 -9.83
CA GLU A 30 -20.51 -25.73 -8.78
C GLU A 30 -21.67 -25.00 -8.07
N PRO A 31 -22.63 -25.74 -7.50
CA PRO A 31 -23.74 -25.15 -6.74
C PRO A 31 -23.24 -24.15 -5.67
N GLY A 32 -23.84 -22.97 -5.60
CA GLY A 32 -23.49 -21.89 -4.68
C GLY A 32 -22.30 -21.02 -5.11
N TYR A 33 -21.43 -21.48 -6.00
CA TYR A 33 -20.27 -20.69 -6.44
C TYR A 33 -20.68 -19.51 -7.33
N GLY A 34 -21.82 -19.57 -8.02
CA GLY A 34 -22.35 -18.43 -8.76
C GLY A 34 -22.59 -17.22 -7.86
N LEU A 35 -23.16 -17.45 -6.67
CA LEU A 35 -23.40 -16.41 -5.67
C LEU A 35 -22.10 -15.86 -5.08
N THR A 36 -21.17 -16.74 -4.71
CA THR A 36 -19.89 -16.36 -4.12
C THR A 36 -19.07 -15.49 -5.08
N ILE A 37 -18.90 -15.95 -6.32
CA ILE A 37 -18.12 -15.24 -7.34
C ILE A 37 -18.84 -13.95 -7.76
N GLY A 38 -20.15 -14.02 -8.03
CA GLY A 38 -20.93 -12.87 -8.46
C GLY A 38 -20.93 -11.74 -7.43
N ASN A 39 -21.14 -12.05 -6.16
CA ASN A 39 -21.12 -11.05 -5.08
C ASN A 39 -19.71 -10.50 -4.85
N ALA A 40 -18.67 -11.34 -4.88
CA ALA A 40 -17.30 -10.90 -4.71
C ALA A 40 -16.87 -9.94 -5.83
N LEU A 41 -17.08 -10.32 -7.09
CA LEU A 41 -16.75 -9.47 -8.24
C LEU A 41 -17.56 -8.16 -8.22
N ARG A 42 -18.86 -8.21 -7.91
CA ARG A 42 -19.70 -7.01 -7.80
C ARG A 42 -19.14 -6.01 -6.78
N ARG A 43 -18.70 -6.47 -5.62
CA ARG A 43 -18.13 -5.59 -4.58
C ARG A 43 -16.82 -4.94 -5.03
N VAL A 44 -15.92 -5.72 -5.64
CA VAL A 44 -14.62 -5.21 -6.10
C VAL A 44 -14.79 -4.23 -7.26
N LEU A 45 -15.67 -4.54 -8.22
CA LEU A 45 -15.96 -3.68 -9.37
C LEU A 45 -16.48 -2.30 -8.93
N LEU A 46 -17.38 -2.23 -7.95
CA LEU A 46 -17.98 -0.97 -7.51
C LEU A 46 -17.04 -0.09 -6.68
N ASN A 47 -16.11 -0.66 -5.93
CA ASN A 47 -15.35 0.09 -4.91
C ASN A 47 -13.84 0.13 -5.11
N SER A 48 -13.24 -0.84 -5.80
CA SER A 48 -11.79 -1.06 -5.76
C SER A 48 -11.06 -0.67 -7.04
N LEU A 49 -11.78 -0.36 -8.11
CA LEU A 49 -11.17 0.11 -9.35
C LEU A 49 -10.67 1.54 -9.19
N GLU A 50 -9.56 1.81 -9.87
CA GLU A 50 -8.92 3.11 -9.89
C GLU A 50 -9.57 4.02 -10.92
N GLY A 51 -9.66 5.30 -10.59
CA GLY A 51 -10.09 6.31 -11.53
C GLY A 51 -9.70 7.71 -11.10
N TYR A 52 -10.04 8.66 -11.95
CA TYR A 52 -9.61 10.05 -11.84
C TYR A 52 -10.83 10.93 -11.66
N ALA A 53 -10.78 11.81 -10.65
CA ALA A 53 -11.86 12.73 -10.35
C ALA A 53 -11.28 14.08 -9.91
N ILE A 54 -12.10 15.12 -10.05
CA ILE A 54 -11.77 16.45 -9.51
C ILE A 54 -11.97 16.38 -7.99
N THR A 55 -10.94 16.76 -7.23
CA THR A 55 -10.97 16.80 -5.76
C THR A 55 -11.09 18.20 -5.19
N GLY A 56 -10.72 19.21 -5.98
CA GLY A 56 -10.77 20.59 -5.55
C GLY A 56 -10.90 21.55 -6.70
N ILE A 57 -11.55 22.67 -6.40
CA ILE A 57 -11.80 23.77 -7.31
C ILE A 57 -11.37 25.07 -6.63
N LYS A 58 -10.76 25.96 -7.40
CA LYS A 58 -10.50 27.34 -6.99
C LYS A 58 -10.94 28.26 -8.11
N ILE A 59 -11.86 29.17 -7.81
CA ILE A 59 -12.40 30.13 -8.77
C ILE A 59 -11.94 31.53 -8.35
N GLU A 60 -11.50 32.35 -9.30
CA GLU A 60 -11.15 33.75 -9.03
C GLU A 60 -12.39 34.53 -8.56
N GLY A 61 -12.31 35.16 -7.38
CA GLY A 61 -13.39 35.99 -6.82
C GLY A 61 -14.47 35.22 -6.03
N VAL A 62 -14.30 33.91 -5.83
CA VAL A 62 -15.19 33.08 -5.00
C VAL A 62 -14.46 32.60 -3.75
N GLU A 63 -15.02 32.87 -2.58
CA GLU A 63 -14.45 32.45 -1.29
C GLU A 63 -15.07 31.15 -0.75
N HIS A 64 -16.33 30.87 -1.10
CA HIS A 64 -17.11 29.74 -0.56
C HIS A 64 -18.04 29.12 -1.61
N GLU A 65 -18.48 27.88 -1.42
CA GLU A 65 -19.31 27.14 -2.39
C GLU A 65 -20.71 27.75 -2.64
N PHE A 66 -21.21 28.59 -1.74
CA PHE A 66 -22.54 29.22 -1.87
C PHE A 66 -22.55 30.57 -2.59
N ALA A 67 -21.42 30.95 -3.22
CA ALA A 67 -21.32 32.24 -3.88
C ALA A 67 -21.96 32.20 -5.27
N THR A 68 -22.41 33.36 -5.73
CA THR A 68 -22.87 33.59 -7.10
C THR A 68 -21.80 34.36 -7.87
N ILE A 69 -21.57 34.01 -9.14
CA ILE A 69 -20.61 34.71 -10.01
C ILE A 69 -21.39 35.62 -10.96
N LYS A 70 -21.01 36.90 -11.03
CA LYS A 70 -21.70 37.86 -11.90
C LYS A 70 -21.48 37.50 -13.38
N GLY A 71 -22.57 37.31 -14.12
CA GLY A 71 -22.55 36.96 -15.54
C GLY A 71 -22.51 35.46 -15.82
N ILE A 72 -22.74 34.63 -14.80
CA ILE A 72 -22.99 33.19 -14.92
C ILE A 72 -24.40 32.92 -14.40
N THR A 73 -25.16 32.06 -15.08
CA THR A 73 -26.54 31.76 -14.69
C THR A 73 -26.65 30.79 -13.53
N GLU A 74 -25.71 29.85 -13.41
CA GLU A 74 -25.66 28.81 -12.40
C GLU A 74 -24.87 29.25 -11.16
N ASP A 75 -25.29 28.75 -10.00
CA ASP A 75 -24.58 28.96 -8.73
C ASP A 75 -23.33 28.08 -8.65
N VAL A 76 -22.36 28.44 -7.80
CA VAL A 76 -21.11 27.66 -7.62
C VAL A 76 -21.40 26.23 -7.16
N THR A 77 -22.47 25.99 -6.38
CA THR A 77 -22.92 24.66 -5.98
C THR A 77 -23.33 23.79 -7.16
N GLU A 78 -24.04 24.35 -8.14
CA GLU A 78 -24.48 23.67 -9.35
C GLU A 78 -23.31 23.39 -10.29
N ILE A 79 -22.39 24.36 -10.42
CA ILE A 79 -21.11 24.18 -11.13
C ILE A 79 -20.34 23.00 -10.54
N ILE A 80 -20.21 22.93 -9.20
CA ILE A 80 -19.55 21.82 -8.51
C ILE A 80 -20.26 20.49 -8.82
N LEU A 81 -21.59 20.45 -8.83
CA LEU A 81 -22.36 19.25 -9.13
C LEU A 81 -22.14 18.77 -10.58
N ASN A 82 -22.06 19.69 -11.53
CA ASN A 82 -21.78 19.40 -12.93
C ASN A 82 -20.33 18.93 -13.12
N LEU A 83 -19.36 19.55 -12.45
CA LEU A 83 -17.97 19.12 -12.47
C LEU A 83 -17.77 17.69 -11.93
N LYS A 84 -18.55 17.27 -10.92
CA LYS A 84 -18.53 15.89 -10.41
C LYS A 84 -19.00 14.85 -11.44
N GLN A 85 -19.70 15.26 -12.49
CA GLN A 85 -20.17 14.38 -13.56
C GLN A 85 -19.16 14.21 -14.70
N VAL A 86 -18.09 15.02 -14.73
CA VAL A 86 -17.01 14.89 -15.72
C VAL A 86 -16.27 13.57 -15.53
N ARG A 87 -15.94 12.89 -16.62
CA ARG A 87 -15.25 11.59 -16.61
C ARG A 87 -13.92 11.66 -17.35
N PHE A 88 -12.85 11.32 -16.62
CA PHE A 88 -11.49 11.39 -17.12
C PHE A 88 -10.94 10.00 -17.42
N LYS A 89 -10.43 9.84 -18.63
CA LYS A 89 -9.64 8.71 -19.08
C LYS A 89 -8.19 9.14 -19.20
N LYS A 90 -7.27 8.35 -18.69
CA LYS A 90 -5.83 8.66 -18.76
C LYS A 90 -5.33 8.48 -20.20
N LYS A 91 -4.64 9.48 -20.75
CA LYS A 91 -4.03 9.43 -22.11
C LYS A 91 -2.54 9.15 -22.08
N VAL A 92 -1.84 9.60 -21.04
CA VAL A 92 -0.37 9.49 -20.91
C VAL A 92 0.03 8.22 -20.16
N GLU A 93 1.12 7.58 -20.60
CA GLU A 93 1.59 6.30 -20.04
C GLU A 93 2.18 6.47 -18.63
N HIS A 94 2.83 7.60 -18.33
CA HIS A 94 3.39 7.92 -17.01
C HIS A 94 2.33 8.09 -15.93
N GLU A 95 2.58 7.58 -14.71
CA GLU A 95 1.68 7.78 -13.56
C GLU A 95 1.66 9.23 -13.11
N VAL A 96 0.56 9.92 -13.39
CA VAL A 96 0.23 11.21 -12.80
C VAL A 96 -0.76 10.94 -11.66
N ASN A 97 -0.32 11.16 -10.42
CA ASN A 97 -1.16 10.96 -9.23
C ASN A 97 -2.05 12.18 -8.95
N SER A 98 -1.56 13.38 -9.25
CA SER A 98 -2.31 14.62 -9.14
C SER A 98 -1.89 15.60 -10.23
N GLU A 99 -2.85 16.34 -10.76
CA GLU A 99 -2.63 17.39 -11.75
C GLU A 99 -3.49 18.60 -11.42
N LYS A 100 -2.91 19.78 -11.57
CA LYS A 100 -3.62 21.06 -11.46
C LYS A 100 -3.77 21.66 -12.83
N LEU A 101 -5.01 21.98 -13.18
CA LEU A 101 -5.39 22.50 -14.48
C LEU A 101 -6.00 23.88 -14.32
N THR A 102 -5.39 24.88 -14.95
CA THR A 102 -5.88 26.26 -14.92
C THR A 102 -6.53 26.59 -16.25
N LEU A 103 -7.78 27.04 -16.21
CA LEU A 103 -8.59 27.42 -17.35
C LEU A 103 -8.95 28.90 -17.22
N SER A 104 -8.84 29.64 -18.32
CA SER A 104 -9.35 31.01 -18.45
C SER A 104 -10.28 31.05 -19.65
N ILE A 105 -11.57 31.25 -19.39
CA ILE A 105 -12.60 31.24 -20.43
C ILE A 105 -13.20 32.64 -20.52
N LYS A 106 -13.23 33.19 -21.74
CA LYS A 106 -13.70 34.56 -22.03
C LYS A 106 -14.58 34.57 -23.27
N GLY A 107 -15.74 35.21 -23.18
CA GLY A 107 -16.60 35.48 -24.34
C GLY A 107 -17.25 34.24 -24.96
N ASN A 108 -17.23 33.10 -24.28
CA ASN A 108 -17.99 31.92 -24.66
C ASN A 108 -19.36 31.94 -23.96
N THR A 109 -20.39 31.50 -24.67
CA THR A 109 -21.74 31.37 -24.11
C THR A 109 -21.90 30.15 -23.19
N GLU A 110 -21.10 29.10 -23.41
CA GLU A 110 -21.18 27.85 -22.65
C GLU A 110 -19.77 27.37 -22.26
N PHE A 111 -19.63 26.89 -21.03
CA PHE A 111 -18.46 26.16 -20.57
C PHE A 111 -18.78 24.67 -20.54
N ASN A 112 -18.21 23.92 -21.48
CA ASN A 112 -18.41 22.48 -21.59
C ASN A 112 -17.19 21.70 -21.09
N ALA A 113 -17.40 20.44 -20.73
CA ALA A 113 -16.33 19.53 -20.31
C ALA A 113 -15.28 19.31 -21.42
N GLY A 114 -15.65 19.50 -22.70
CA GLY A 114 -14.70 19.55 -23.81
C GLY A 114 -13.60 20.61 -23.66
N HIS A 115 -13.91 21.78 -23.08
CA HIS A 115 -12.89 22.80 -22.82
C HIS A 115 -11.87 22.37 -21.75
N ILE A 116 -12.28 21.49 -20.82
CA ILE A 116 -11.35 20.86 -19.86
C ILE A 116 -10.44 19.85 -20.58
N ALA A 117 -10.99 19.12 -21.55
CA ALA A 117 -10.22 18.19 -22.37
C ALA A 117 -9.12 18.92 -23.15
N ASP A 118 -9.45 20.03 -23.80
CA ASP A 118 -8.49 20.82 -24.61
C ASP A 118 -7.35 21.41 -23.77
N ALA A 119 -7.61 21.71 -22.50
CA ALA A 119 -6.60 22.23 -21.59
C ALA A 119 -5.74 21.14 -20.92
N SER A 120 -6.19 19.89 -20.92
CA SER A 120 -5.44 18.78 -20.32
C SER A 120 -4.65 18.01 -21.36
N LEU A 121 -3.34 17.89 -21.15
CA LEU A 121 -2.49 17.02 -21.99
C LEU A 121 -2.52 15.56 -21.50
N SER A 122 -2.77 15.34 -20.21
CA SER A 122 -2.68 14.02 -19.57
C SER A 122 -3.97 13.21 -19.61
N TYR A 123 -5.11 13.87 -19.74
CA TYR A 123 -6.43 13.27 -19.62
C TYR A 123 -7.27 13.50 -20.88
N GLU A 124 -8.11 12.53 -21.19
CA GLU A 124 -9.15 12.60 -22.20
C GLU A 124 -10.50 12.59 -21.47
N VAL A 125 -11.41 13.50 -21.85
CA VAL A 125 -12.74 13.56 -21.24
C VAL A 125 -13.71 12.71 -22.07
N MET A 126 -14.39 11.77 -21.42
CA MET A 126 -15.30 10.83 -22.11
C MET A 126 -16.67 11.43 -22.44
N ASN A 127 -17.04 12.54 -21.78
CA ASN A 127 -18.32 13.24 -21.95
C ASN A 127 -18.11 14.73 -22.30
N PRO A 128 -17.50 15.05 -23.46
CA PRO A 128 -17.17 16.42 -23.83
C PRO A 128 -18.39 17.34 -23.99
N GLU A 129 -19.57 16.79 -24.28
CA GLU A 129 -20.84 17.50 -24.45
C GLU A 129 -21.48 17.98 -23.15
N LEU A 130 -20.96 17.58 -21.99
CA LEU A 130 -21.51 17.99 -20.70
C LEU A 130 -21.29 19.48 -20.48
N VAL A 131 -22.40 20.23 -20.40
CA VAL A 131 -22.40 21.65 -20.04
C VAL A 131 -22.18 21.79 -18.54
N ILE A 132 -21.20 22.61 -18.15
CA ILE A 132 -20.85 22.88 -16.76
C ILE A 132 -21.57 24.14 -16.27
N CYS A 133 -21.49 25.22 -17.05
CA CYS A 133 -22.25 26.45 -16.83
C CYS A 133 -22.43 27.26 -18.11
N THR A 134 -23.42 28.15 -18.08
CA THR A 134 -23.75 29.10 -19.13
C THR A 134 -23.30 30.49 -18.71
N MET A 135 -22.63 31.21 -19.61
CA MET A 135 -21.99 32.48 -19.33
C MET A 135 -22.48 33.56 -20.29
N ASP A 136 -22.58 34.79 -19.79
CA ASP A 136 -22.81 35.96 -20.63
C ASP A 136 -21.57 36.31 -21.46
N ASN A 137 -21.76 36.93 -22.62
CA ASN A 137 -20.67 37.32 -23.54
C ASN A 137 -19.60 38.24 -22.91
N THR A 138 -19.91 38.92 -21.81
CA THR A 138 -18.98 39.80 -21.07
C THR A 138 -18.32 39.13 -19.87
N ALA A 139 -18.72 37.91 -19.52
CA ALA A 139 -18.21 37.21 -18.36
C ALA A 139 -16.82 36.62 -18.63
N LYS A 140 -15.99 36.60 -17.59
CA LYS A 140 -14.68 35.95 -17.56
C LYS A 140 -14.69 34.97 -16.39
N LEU A 141 -14.35 33.72 -16.65
CA LEU A 141 -14.24 32.68 -15.64
C LEU A 141 -12.80 32.14 -15.64
N ASP A 142 -12.10 32.37 -14.54
CA ASP A 142 -10.79 31.79 -14.26
C ASP A 142 -10.96 30.73 -13.17
N ILE A 143 -10.69 29.47 -13.52
CA ILE A 143 -10.92 28.29 -12.68
C ILE A 143 -9.66 27.40 -12.67
N GLU A 144 -9.23 27.01 -11.48
CA GLU A 144 -8.18 26.02 -11.23
C GLU A 144 -8.84 24.75 -10.69
N LEU A 145 -8.68 23.63 -11.42
CA LEU A 145 -9.18 22.32 -11.08
C LEU A 145 -8.02 21.44 -10.61
N THR A 146 -8.22 20.71 -9.52
CA THR A 146 -7.28 19.68 -9.05
C THR A 146 -7.87 18.32 -9.33
N ILE A 147 -7.20 17.53 -10.18
CA ILE A 147 -7.57 16.16 -10.54
C ILE A 147 -6.63 15.21 -9.80
N VAL A 148 -7.18 14.19 -9.16
CA VAL A 148 -6.38 13.21 -8.40
C VAL A 148 -6.81 11.79 -8.75
N LYS A 149 -5.83 10.88 -8.75
CA LYS A 149 -6.05 9.44 -8.84
C LYS A 149 -6.54 8.91 -7.49
N GLY A 150 -7.64 8.17 -7.50
CA GLY A 150 -8.21 7.61 -6.29
C GLY A 150 -8.96 6.31 -6.55
N ARG A 151 -9.66 5.84 -5.53
CA ARG A 151 -10.54 4.66 -5.58
C ARG A 151 -11.82 4.94 -4.81
N GLY A 152 -12.93 4.43 -5.31
CA GLY A 152 -14.23 4.56 -4.65
C GLY A 152 -14.68 6.02 -4.50
N TYR A 153 -15.34 6.30 -3.39
CA TYR A 153 -15.87 7.61 -3.03
C TYR A 153 -15.05 8.21 -1.89
N ILE A 154 -14.59 9.45 -2.07
CA ILE A 154 -13.88 10.22 -1.03
C ILE A 154 -14.71 11.47 -0.72
N PRO A 155 -15.09 11.70 0.54
CA PRO A 155 -15.82 12.90 0.92
C PRO A 155 -14.92 14.14 0.85
N SER A 156 -15.54 15.29 0.64
CA SER A 156 -14.88 16.60 0.56
C SER A 156 -14.03 16.92 1.81
N GLU A 157 -14.41 16.44 2.99
CA GLU A 157 -13.65 16.63 4.23
C GLU A 157 -12.25 16.03 4.16
N ASP A 158 -12.11 14.83 3.58
CA ASP A 158 -10.84 14.14 3.43
C ASP A 158 -9.97 14.76 2.32
N ASN A 159 -10.61 15.45 1.37
CA ASN A 159 -9.92 16.17 0.29
C ASN A 159 -9.39 17.56 0.71
N LYS A 160 -9.72 18.03 1.93
CA LYS A 160 -9.21 19.31 2.43
C LYS A 160 -7.72 19.21 2.73
N LEU A 161 -6.89 19.91 1.96
CA LEU A 161 -5.48 20.08 2.29
C LEU A 161 -5.32 21.00 3.51
N LYS A 162 -4.43 20.61 4.44
CA LYS A 162 -4.13 21.39 5.65
C LYS A 162 -3.55 22.78 5.34
N ASP A 163 -2.83 22.89 4.22
CA ASP A 163 -2.25 24.15 3.71
C ASP A 163 -3.00 24.65 2.46
N ALA A 164 -4.32 24.49 2.42
CA ALA A 164 -5.11 24.93 1.28
C ALA A 164 -5.04 26.46 1.10
N PRO A 165 -4.77 26.96 -0.13
CA PRO A 165 -4.80 28.39 -0.40
C PRO A 165 -6.21 28.96 -0.21
N ALA A 166 -6.29 30.24 0.14
CA ALA A 166 -7.58 30.93 0.25
C ALA A 166 -8.38 30.82 -1.06
N GLY A 167 -9.68 30.50 -0.93
CA GLY A 167 -10.59 30.25 -2.06
C GLY A 167 -10.53 28.83 -2.65
N PHE A 168 -9.78 27.90 -2.03
CA PHE A 168 -9.84 26.48 -2.39
C PHE A 168 -11.08 25.81 -1.79
N ILE A 169 -11.94 25.30 -2.66
CA ILE A 169 -13.15 24.57 -2.29
C ILE A 169 -12.88 23.08 -2.56
N ALA A 170 -12.89 22.28 -1.49
CA ALA A 170 -12.78 20.83 -1.60
C ALA A 170 -14.13 20.24 -2.03
N ILE A 171 -14.11 19.28 -2.96
CA ILE A 171 -15.32 18.64 -3.46
C ILE A 171 -15.27 17.13 -3.24
N ASP A 172 -16.43 16.51 -3.09
CA ASP A 172 -16.51 15.05 -3.02
C ASP A 172 -16.09 14.45 -4.35
N SER A 173 -15.31 13.37 -4.29
CA SER A 173 -14.68 12.78 -5.47
C SER A 173 -15.19 11.36 -5.71
N ILE A 174 -15.63 11.11 -6.94
CA ILE A 174 -16.12 9.81 -7.39
C ILE A 174 -15.08 9.25 -8.35
N HIS A 175 -14.22 8.36 -7.85
CA HIS A 175 -13.15 7.74 -8.64
C HIS A 175 -13.58 6.42 -9.28
N THR A 176 -14.79 5.93 -9.01
CA THR A 176 -15.28 4.65 -9.57
C THR A 176 -15.71 4.83 -11.03
N PRO A 177 -15.11 4.07 -11.97
CA PRO A 177 -15.49 4.09 -13.39
C PRO A 177 -16.74 3.23 -13.72
N ILE A 178 -17.25 2.50 -12.73
CA ILE A 178 -18.38 1.57 -12.87
C ILE A 178 -19.67 2.24 -12.43
N LYS A 179 -20.63 2.36 -13.36
CA LYS A 179 -21.95 2.92 -13.06
C LYS A 179 -22.87 1.91 -12.39
N ASN A 180 -22.87 0.67 -12.88
CA ASN A 180 -23.75 -0.37 -12.35
C ASN A 180 -23.18 -1.77 -12.58
N VAL A 181 -23.46 -2.67 -11.65
CA VAL A 181 -23.16 -4.10 -11.79
C VAL A 181 -24.35 -4.90 -11.29
N LYS A 182 -24.88 -5.75 -12.18
CA LYS A 182 -25.94 -6.71 -11.89
C LYS A 182 -25.41 -8.11 -12.13
N TYR A 183 -25.89 -9.07 -11.36
CA TYR A 183 -25.63 -10.46 -11.66
C TYR A 183 -26.91 -11.28 -11.48
N SER A 184 -27.04 -12.32 -12.27
CA SER A 184 -28.09 -13.33 -12.15
C SER A 184 -27.46 -14.72 -12.20
N ILE A 185 -28.11 -15.67 -11.53
CA ILE A 185 -27.67 -17.06 -11.48
C ILE A 185 -28.77 -17.88 -12.13
N GLU A 186 -28.38 -18.74 -13.06
CA GLU A 186 -29.27 -19.65 -13.76
C GLU A 186 -28.75 -21.07 -13.64
N ASN A 187 -29.64 -22.06 -13.71
CA ASN A 187 -29.24 -23.46 -13.70
C ASN A 187 -28.58 -23.83 -15.03
N TYR A 188 -27.50 -24.59 -14.97
CA TYR A 188 -26.75 -25.08 -16.11
C TYR A 188 -26.66 -26.61 -16.09
N ARG A 189 -26.87 -27.23 -17.25
CA ARG A 189 -26.78 -28.69 -17.38
C ARG A 189 -25.45 -29.07 -18.01
N VAL A 190 -24.71 -29.94 -17.33
CA VAL A 190 -23.50 -30.58 -17.84
C VAL A 190 -23.78 -32.08 -17.96
N GLU A 191 -23.88 -32.56 -19.20
CA GLU A 191 -24.17 -33.97 -19.51
C GLU A 191 -25.47 -34.48 -18.82
N GLN A 192 -25.32 -35.37 -17.82
CA GLN A 192 -26.43 -35.93 -17.05
C GLN A 192 -26.75 -35.13 -15.79
N ARG A 193 -25.85 -34.24 -15.35
CA ARG A 193 -25.98 -33.43 -14.13
C ARG A 193 -26.58 -32.06 -14.44
N THR A 194 -27.58 -31.65 -13.66
CA THR A 194 -28.33 -30.39 -13.83
C THR A 194 -28.18 -29.42 -12.66
N ASP A 195 -27.34 -29.77 -11.70
CA ASP A 195 -27.09 -29.04 -10.46
C ASP A 195 -26.04 -27.94 -10.61
N PHE A 196 -25.33 -27.87 -11.75
CA PHE A 196 -24.39 -26.79 -12.01
C PHE A 196 -25.11 -25.44 -12.18
N GLU A 197 -24.37 -24.38 -11.90
CA GLU A 197 -24.81 -23.00 -12.03
C GLU A 197 -24.10 -22.30 -13.20
N LYS A 198 -24.79 -21.30 -13.74
CA LYS A 198 -24.29 -20.31 -14.67
C LYS A 198 -24.47 -18.94 -14.03
N LEU A 199 -23.39 -18.18 -13.94
CA LEU A 199 -23.43 -16.79 -13.50
C LEU A 199 -23.40 -15.86 -14.73
N ILE A 200 -24.40 -15.00 -14.83
CA ILE A 200 -24.47 -13.93 -15.83
C ILE A 200 -24.17 -12.62 -15.09
N LEU A 201 -23.09 -11.96 -15.47
CA LEU A 201 -22.63 -10.69 -14.90
C LEU A 201 -22.79 -9.59 -15.95
N GLU A 202 -23.58 -8.57 -15.62
CA GLU A 202 -23.78 -7.38 -16.44
C GLU A 202 -23.07 -6.19 -15.78
N VAL A 203 -22.15 -5.59 -16.53
CA VAL A 203 -21.30 -4.47 -16.08
C VAL A 203 -21.54 -3.28 -16.98
N ALA A 204 -21.92 -2.14 -16.40
CA ALA A 204 -22.03 -0.87 -17.09
C ALA A 204 -20.95 0.10 -16.59
N THR A 205 -20.13 0.61 -17.49
CA THR A 205 -19.04 1.55 -17.24
C THR A 205 -19.41 2.95 -17.74
N ASP A 206 -18.62 3.94 -17.37
CA ASP A 206 -18.73 5.31 -17.88
C ASP A 206 -17.88 5.57 -19.14
N GLY A 207 -17.28 4.52 -19.72
CA GLY A 207 -16.42 4.58 -20.90
C GLY A 207 -14.95 4.88 -20.62
N THR A 208 -14.58 5.22 -19.39
CA THR A 208 -13.16 5.44 -19.02
C THR A 208 -12.36 4.13 -19.07
N ILE A 209 -13.01 3.02 -18.75
CA ILE A 209 -12.48 1.65 -18.83
C ILE A 209 -13.44 0.76 -19.62
N HIS A 210 -12.87 -0.12 -20.43
CA HIS A 210 -13.66 -1.13 -21.14
C HIS A 210 -14.18 -2.18 -20.14
N PRO A 211 -15.45 -2.63 -20.24
CA PRO A 211 -16.04 -3.59 -19.29
C PRO A 211 -15.21 -4.86 -19.08
N GLU A 212 -14.58 -5.37 -20.14
CA GLU A 212 -13.73 -6.58 -20.05
C GLU A 212 -12.48 -6.33 -19.22
N GLU A 213 -11.84 -5.18 -19.38
CA GLU A 213 -10.65 -4.81 -18.62
C GLU A 213 -10.99 -4.59 -17.15
N ALA A 214 -12.15 -3.97 -16.87
CA ALA A 214 -12.66 -3.79 -15.52
C ALA A 214 -12.83 -5.14 -14.79
N VAL A 215 -13.45 -6.14 -15.43
CA VAL A 215 -13.62 -7.47 -14.85
C VAL A 215 -12.28 -8.18 -14.62
N LYS A 216 -11.32 -8.04 -15.55
CA LYS A 216 -9.95 -8.57 -15.39
C LYS A 216 -9.22 -7.92 -14.21
N GLN A 217 -9.27 -6.60 -14.10
CA GLN A 217 -8.65 -5.88 -12.99
C GLN A 217 -9.29 -6.24 -11.65
N ALA A 218 -10.62 -6.29 -11.56
CA ALA A 218 -11.32 -6.70 -10.35
C ALA A 218 -10.95 -8.13 -9.92
N SER A 219 -10.83 -9.05 -10.87
CA SER A 219 -10.42 -10.43 -10.59
C SER A 219 -8.98 -10.49 -10.08
N ARG A 220 -8.05 -9.71 -10.65
CA ARG A 220 -6.67 -9.61 -10.15
C ARG A 220 -6.61 -9.10 -8.71
N ILE A 221 -7.38 -8.05 -8.39
CA ILE A 221 -7.47 -7.51 -7.03
C ILE A 221 -7.96 -8.60 -6.07
N LEU A 222 -9.02 -9.33 -6.44
CA LEU A 222 -9.55 -10.39 -5.59
C LEU A 222 -8.52 -11.52 -5.35
N ILE A 223 -7.83 -11.95 -6.40
CA ILE A 223 -6.77 -12.98 -6.30
C ILE A 223 -5.64 -12.50 -5.38
N GLN A 224 -5.17 -11.26 -5.54
CA GLN A 224 -4.11 -10.70 -4.69
C GLN A 224 -4.47 -10.73 -3.20
N HIS A 225 -5.72 -10.44 -2.84
CA HIS A 225 -6.17 -10.52 -1.46
C HIS A 225 -6.26 -11.97 -0.95
N LEU A 226 -6.67 -12.90 -1.82
CA LEU A 226 -6.74 -14.32 -1.47
C LEU A 226 -5.37 -15.00 -1.44
N MET A 227 -4.37 -14.49 -2.16
CA MET A 227 -3.00 -15.02 -2.15
C MET A 227 -2.35 -14.94 -0.76
N ILE A 228 -2.66 -13.89 0.01
CA ILE A 228 -2.15 -13.75 1.39
C ILE A 228 -2.65 -14.87 2.30
N ILE A 229 -3.81 -15.46 1.98
CA ILE A 229 -4.40 -16.57 2.73
C ILE A 229 -3.76 -17.91 2.31
N THR A 230 -3.31 -18.02 1.05
CA THR A 230 -2.71 -19.26 0.53
C THR A 230 -1.23 -19.39 0.86
N ASP A 231 -0.49 -18.29 0.79
CA ASP A 231 0.90 -18.23 1.22
C ASP A 231 0.89 -18.14 2.75
N GLU A 232 1.68 -18.97 3.44
CA GLU A 232 1.66 -19.30 4.89
C GLU A 232 1.84 -18.12 5.88
N ASN A 233 1.56 -16.88 5.48
CA ASN A 233 1.51 -15.65 6.27
C ASN A 233 0.33 -15.60 7.26
N ILE A 234 -0.43 -16.69 7.42
CA ILE A 234 -1.36 -16.86 8.54
C ILE A 234 -0.52 -17.20 9.78
N THR A 235 0.31 -16.25 10.21
CA THR A 235 0.88 -16.27 11.55
C THR A 235 -0.22 -15.86 12.52
N PHE A 236 -0.31 -16.54 13.66
CA PHE A 236 -1.11 -16.01 14.75
C PHE A 236 -0.58 -14.61 15.08
N ASP A 237 -1.48 -13.65 15.24
CA ASP A 237 -1.18 -12.35 15.87
C ASP A 237 -0.93 -12.59 17.36
N ASN A 238 -0.03 -13.53 17.66
CA ASN A 238 0.65 -13.57 18.92
C ASN A 238 1.48 -12.30 18.90
N LYS A 239 0.95 -11.28 19.57
CA LYS A 239 1.77 -10.34 20.35
C LYS A 239 2.59 -11.14 21.37
N GLU A 240 3.42 -12.07 20.92
CA GLU A 240 4.71 -12.22 21.56
C GLU A 240 5.40 -10.94 21.20
N ASP A 241 5.47 -10.08 22.21
CA ASP A 241 6.26 -8.89 22.22
C ASP A 241 7.48 -9.13 21.33
N LYS A 242 7.51 -8.47 20.17
CA LYS A 242 8.74 -7.83 19.78
C LYS A 242 9.04 -6.90 20.95
N LYS A 243 9.67 -7.45 21.99
CA LYS A 243 10.66 -6.72 22.75
C LYS A 243 11.56 -6.23 21.64
N GLU A 244 11.29 -5.00 21.20
CA GLU A 244 12.38 -4.15 20.78
C GLU A 244 13.45 -4.41 21.82
N ASP A 245 14.53 -5.08 21.40
CA ASP A 245 15.73 -5.14 22.19
C ASP A 245 16.12 -3.67 22.39
N VAL A 246 15.56 -3.08 23.44
CA VAL A 246 16.16 -1.94 24.11
C VAL A 246 17.47 -2.54 24.56
N VAL A 247 18.49 -2.42 23.70
CA VAL A 247 19.84 -2.83 24.00
C VAL A 247 20.22 -1.98 25.19
N ASP A 248 20.06 -2.58 26.37
CA ASP A 248 20.34 -1.96 27.65
C ASP A 248 21.72 -1.29 27.55
N GLU A 249 21.87 -0.03 27.97
CA GLU A 249 23.18 0.65 27.94
C GLU A 249 24.26 -0.21 28.64
N GLN A 250 23.83 -1.02 29.60
CA GLN A 250 24.64 -2.00 30.32
C GLN A 250 25.16 -3.14 29.41
N VAL A 251 24.34 -3.64 28.48
CA VAL A 251 24.75 -4.68 27.51
C VAL A 251 25.74 -4.11 26.50
N LEU A 252 25.57 -2.85 26.08
CA LEU A 252 26.51 -2.19 25.17
C LEU A 252 27.87 -1.90 25.85
N GLN A 253 27.86 -1.49 27.12
CA GLN A 253 29.07 -1.33 27.92
C GLN A 253 29.79 -2.67 28.12
N LEU A 254 29.05 -3.74 28.44
CA LEU A 254 29.60 -5.08 28.59
C LEU A 254 30.26 -5.58 27.30
N ARG A 255 29.64 -5.34 26.13
CA ARG A 255 30.23 -5.63 24.81
C ARG A 255 31.56 -4.91 24.61
N LYS A 256 31.65 -3.61 24.95
CA LYS A 256 32.90 -2.86 24.81
C LYS A 256 34.01 -3.42 25.69
N VAL A 257 33.70 -3.78 26.93
CA VAL A 257 34.67 -4.38 27.85
C VAL A 257 35.17 -5.72 27.32
N LEU A 258 34.28 -6.59 26.82
CA LEU A 258 34.64 -7.92 26.29
C LEU A 258 35.49 -7.85 24.99
N LYS A 259 35.34 -6.81 24.17
CA LYS A 259 36.17 -6.59 22.95
C LYS A 259 37.58 -6.07 23.24
N THR A 260 37.93 -5.80 24.50
CA THR A 260 39.27 -5.27 24.84
C THR A 260 40.34 -6.33 24.54
N PRO A 261 41.41 -5.98 23.79
CA PRO A 261 42.51 -6.90 23.52
C PRO A 261 43.33 -7.14 24.80
N LEU A 262 43.98 -8.30 24.90
CA LEU A 262 44.81 -8.63 26.06
C LEU A 262 46.03 -7.71 26.23
N GLU A 263 46.42 -6.97 25.17
CA GLU A 263 47.54 -6.03 25.18
C GLU A 263 47.25 -4.77 26.00
N ASP A 264 45.98 -4.40 26.11
CA ASP A 264 45.49 -3.25 26.89
C ASP A 264 45.17 -3.64 28.35
N LEU A 265 45.44 -4.89 28.73
CA LEU A 265 45.36 -5.35 30.11
C LEU A 265 46.74 -5.22 30.74
N ASP A 266 46.82 -4.58 31.91
CA ASP A 266 48.05 -4.38 32.69
C ASP A 266 48.53 -5.70 33.35
N LEU A 267 48.67 -6.76 32.56
CA LEU A 267 49.12 -8.09 32.99
C LEU A 267 50.64 -8.15 33.06
N SER A 268 51.16 -9.00 33.94
CA SER A 268 52.58 -9.29 33.96
C SER A 268 53.04 -9.92 32.63
N VAL A 269 54.28 -9.64 32.23
CA VAL A 269 54.91 -10.21 31.02
C VAL A 269 54.82 -11.75 30.98
N ARG A 270 54.76 -12.39 32.16
CA ARG A 270 54.57 -13.84 32.28
C ARG A 270 53.14 -14.26 31.95
N ALA A 271 52.13 -13.62 32.55
CA ALA A 271 50.72 -13.94 32.30
C ALA A 271 50.36 -13.70 30.83
N PHE A 272 50.77 -12.56 30.27
CA PHE A 272 50.53 -12.21 28.87
C PHE A 272 51.10 -13.23 27.89
N ASN A 273 52.37 -13.64 28.07
CA ASN A 273 53.00 -14.61 27.18
C ASN A 273 52.38 -16.02 27.30
N CYS A 274 51.88 -16.39 28.49
CA CYS A 274 51.18 -17.67 28.65
C CYS A 274 49.83 -17.69 27.91
N LEU A 275 49.05 -16.61 28.00
CA LEU A 275 47.76 -16.48 27.30
C LEU A 275 47.95 -16.41 25.78
N LYS A 276 48.95 -15.65 25.31
CA LYS A 276 49.30 -15.56 23.88
C LYS A 276 49.76 -16.90 23.32
N ALA A 277 50.49 -17.70 24.09
CA ALA A 277 50.88 -19.06 23.70
C ALA A 277 49.66 -20.02 23.62
N ALA A 278 48.62 -19.77 24.41
CA ALA A 278 47.35 -20.49 24.35
C ALA A 278 46.41 -19.99 23.24
N LYS A 279 46.85 -19.04 22.39
CA LYS A 279 46.08 -18.40 21.32
C LYS A 279 44.85 -17.62 21.78
N ILE A 280 44.81 -17.22 23.05
CA ILE A 280 43.79 -16.31 23.58
C ILE A 280 44.28 -14.90 23.29
N ASN A 281 43.49 -14.11 22.55
CA ASN A 281 43.88 -12.75 22.12
C ASN A 281 42.98 -11.65 22.69
N SER A 282 41.77 -11.99 23.13
CA SER A 282 40.78 -11.04 23.66
C SER A 282 40.24 -11.45 25.02
N LEU A 283 39.67 -10.47 25.74
CA LEU A 283 39.01 -10.73 27.02
C LEU A 283 37.78 -11.62 26.88
N SER A 284 37.07 -11.52 25.74
CA SER A 284 35.92 -12.37 25.41
C SER A 284 36.27 -13.86 25.40
N GLU A 285 37.42 -14.22 24.84
CA GLU A 285 37.88 -15.61 24.80
C GLU A 285 38.35 -16.10 26.18
N LEU A 286 39.00 -15.23 26.96
CA LEU A 286 39.53 -15.57 28.28
C LEU A 286 38.41 -15.97 29.27
N VAL A 287 37.30 -15.24 29.23
CA VAL A 287 36.15 -15.41 30.14
C VAL A 287 35.40 -16.73 29.92
N GLN A 288 35.53 -17.34 28.74
CA GLN A 288 34.91 -18.64 28.44
C GLN A 288 35.62 -19.82 29.10
N TYR A 289 36.89 -19.65 29.49
CA TYR A 289 37.65 -20.70 30.15
C TYR A 289 37.35 -20.74 31.64
N GLU A 290 37.32 -21.95 32.19
CA GLU A 290 37.27 -22.16 33.63
C GLU A 290 38.68 -22.04 34.26
N GLN A 291 38.73 -21.71 35.55
CA GLN A 291 39.99 -21.55 36.29
C GLN A 291 40.88 -22.80 36.23
N GLU A 292 40.27 -23.99 36.23
CA GLU A 292 40.99 -25.27 36.19
C GLU A 292 41.68 -25.52 34.85
N ASP A 293 41.14 -24.98 33.75
CA ASP A 293 41.70 -25.15 32.42
C ASP A 293 42.89 -24.21 32.18
N LEU A 294 42.87 -23.02 32.77
CA LEU A 294 44.00 -22.09 32.72
C LEU A 294 45.24 -22.65 33.46
N MET A 295 45.03 -23.42 34.52
CA MET A 295 46.11 -24.09 35.26
C MET A 295 46.82 -25.19 34.47
N LYS A 296 46.21 -25.71 33.40
CA LYS A 296 46.82 -26.73 32.53
C LYS A 296 47.82 -26.11 31.54
N PHE A 297 47.88 -24.79 31.42
CA PHE A 297 48.80 -24.11 30.52
C PHE A 297 50.25 -24.19 30.99
N ARG A 298 51.15 -24.39 30.02
CA ARG A 298 52.59 -24.56 30.28
C ARG A 298 53.16 -23.28 30.90
N ASN A 299 53.83 -23.41 32.05
CA ASN A 299 54.44 -22.32 32.82
C ASN A 299 53.46 -21.32 33.47
N PHE A 300 52.16 -21.65 33.50
CA PHE A 300 51.14 -20.91 34.24
C PHE A 300 51.27 -21.18 35.74
N GLY A 301 51.18 -20.14 36.57
CA GLY A 301 51.44 -20.24 38.01
C GLY A 301 50.39 -19.51 38.82
N GLN A 302 50.33 -19.82 40.12
CA GLN A 302 49.30 -19.32 41.04
C GLN A 302 49.27 -17.79 41.14
N LYS A 303 50.42 -17.11 40.99
CA LYS A 303 50.51 -15.65 40.94
C LYS A 303 49.89 -15.05 39.67
N SER A 304 50.06 -15.70 38.52
CA SER A 304 49.45 -15.25 37.26
C SER A 304 47.94 -15.47 37.25
N LEU A 305 47.46 -16.53 37.92
CA LEU A 305 46.02 -16.77 38.11
C LEU A 305 45.40 -15.67 38.97
N SER A 306 46.01 -15.31 40.10
CA SER A 306 45.51 -14.24 40.97
C SER A 306 45.53 -12.86 40.29
N GLU A 307 46.52 -12.60 39.43
CA GLU A 307 46.57 -11.37 38.62
C GLU A 307 45.39 -11.28 37.65
N ILE A 308 45.08 -12.38 36.95
CA ILE A 308 43.97 -12.41 36.00
C ILE A 308 42.61 -12.32 36.72
N GLU A 309 42.48 -12.99 37.86
CA GLU A 309 41.26 -12.93 38.68
C GLU A 309 40.97 -11.51 39.19
N GLN A 310 42.00 -10.76 39.59
CA GLN A 310 41.88 -9.35 39.97
C GLN A 310 41.40 -8.50 38.79
N VAL A 311 42.03 -8.64 37.61
CA VAL A 311 41.68 -7.87 36.40
C VAL A 311 40.23 -8.17 35.94
N LEU A 312 39.78 -9.42 36.06
CA LEU A 312 38.40 -9.79 35.74
C LEU A 312 37.41 -9.20 36.75
N THR A 313 37.73 -9.28 38.05
CA THR A 313 36.87 -8.76 39.12
C THR A 313 36.72 -7.23 39.04
N GLU A 314 37.81 -6.50 38.77
CA GLU A 314 37.78 -5.04 38.57
C GLU A 314 36.86 -4.61 37.43
N ARG A 315 36.69 -5.47 36.41
CA ARG A 315 35.83 -5.23 35.25
C ARG A 315 34.45 -5.89 35.37
N GLY A 316 34.13 -6.47 36.54
CA GLY A 316 32.85 -7.11 36.84
C GLY A 316 32.61 -8.43 36.10
N LEU A 317 33.68 -9.14 35.70
CA LEU A 317 33.64 -10.38 34.95
C LEU A 317 34.08 -11.57 35.80
N ASN A 318 33.56 -12.77 35.48
CA ASN A 318 33.93 -14.03 36.12
C ASN A 318 34.41 -15.06 35.08
N PHE A 319 35.09 -16.12 35.53
CA PHE A 319 35.44 -17.26 34.68
C PHE A 319 34.22 -18.13 34.37
N GLY A 320 34.22 -18.76 33.19
CA GLY A 320 33.16 -19.68 32.76
C GLY A 320 31.84 -19.00 32.38
N MET A 321 31.87 -17.76 31.87
CA MET A 321 30.62 -17.11 31.41
C MET A 321 30.22 -17.58 30.01
N ASP A 322 28.98 -18.08 29.90
CA ASP A 322 28.34 -18.46 28.63
C ASP A 322 27.93 -17.20 27.84
N LEU A 323 28.80 -16.74 26.94
CA LEU A 323 28.52 -15.59 26.06
C LEU A 323 27.37 -15.86 25.05
N VAL A 324 27.11 -17.14 24.75
CA VAL A 324 26.02 -17.63 23.87
C VAL A 324 24.64 -17.33 24.44
N LYS A 325 24.45 -17.54 25.76
CA LYS A 325 23.17 -17.27 26.43
C LYS A 325 22.89 -15.77 26.58
N LEU A 326 23.92 -14.94 26.52
CA LEU A 326 23.82 -13.48 26.63
C LEU A 326 23.62 -12.78 25.27
N GLY A 327 23.56 -13.53 24.16
CA GLY A 327 23.40 -12.96 22.81
C GLY A 327 24.61 -12.15 22.35
N LEU A 328 25.82 -12.54 22.82
CA LEU A 328 27.09 -11.84 22.58
C LEU A 328 28.04 -12.64 21.66
N ASP A 329 27.53 -13.60 20.89
CA ASP A 329 28.38 -14.50 20.09
C ASP A 329 29.02 -13.86 18.87
N ASN A 330 28.42 -12.79 18.33
CA ASN A 330 28.95 -12.09 17.18
C ASN A 330 29.47 -10.72 17.62
N LEU A 331 30.66 -10.71 18.22
CA LEU A 331 31.39 -9.47 18.55
C LEU A 331 32.04 -8.83 17.31
N ASP A 332 31.85 -9.36 16.10
CA ASP A 332 32.47 -8.85 14.87
C ASP A 332 31.55 -7.97 13.99
N ASN A 333 30.36 -7.59 14.49
CA ASN A 333 29.61 -6.45 13.96
C ASN A 333 29.73 -5.22 14.87
#